data_AF-A0A8T5EKX7-F1
#
_entry.id   AF-A0A8T5EKX7-F1
#
_cell.length_a   1.000
_cell.length_b   1.000
_cell.length_c   1.000
_cell.angle_alpha   90.00
_cell.angle_beta   90.00
_cell.angle_gamma   90.00
#
_symmetry.space_group_name_H-M   'P 1'
#
loop_
_entity.id
_entity.type
_entity.pdbx_description
1 polymer ?
#
loop_
_entity_poly.entity_id
_entity_poly.type
_entity_poly.pdbx_seq_one_letter_code
_entity_poly.pdbx_strand_id
1 'polypeptide(L)'
;MAVIECPYCDEDIELDDDASGLFDCPHCDGEFEWGTEEEEEEDYTPAMNRISNTPNTILVEYSDNPTLRITAGVIFSIVMGIYAVLSLFMIFGGLFLSSVESDISDATGGAVESGIGIFVILIGFVMLAIYSTGIYFGVQMSKGRFFALIVCSVVSVLSLIMTFIAWASEDGDECNKWETDSFGWEQCVEWGSAPFPVFDVILWTGMTAMLAALIFVPKFRSQFY
;
A
#
# COMPACT_ATOMS: atom_id res chain seq x y z
N MET A 1 8.92 -60.37 -9.79
CA MET A 1 7.83 -60.79 -8.90
C MET A 1 8.31 -60.59 -7.47
N ALA A 2 7.62 -59.76 -6.72
CA ALA A 2 7.87 -59.47 -5.32
C ALA A 2 6.79 -60.17 -4.49
N VAL A 3 7.21 -60.87 -3.43
CA VAL A 3 6.28 -61.45 -2.46
C VAL A 3 6.16 -60.47 -1.31
N ILE A 4 4.95 -60.00 -1.06
CA ILE A 4 4.64 -59.06 0.01
C ILE A 4 3.64 -59.71 0.96
N GLU A 5 3.57 -59.23 2.20
CA GLU A 5 2.65 -59.73 3.21
C GLU A 5 1.46 -58.77 3.31
N CYS A 6 0.23 -59.29 3.24
CA CYS A 6 -0.96 -58.45 3.32
C CYS A 6 -1.14 -57.87 4.74
N PRO A 7 -1.31 -56.55 4.92
CA PRO A 7 -1.41 -55.92 6.24
C PRO A 7 -2.69 -56.26 7.03
N TYR A 8 -3.65 -56.95 6.42
CA TYR A 8 -4.94 -57.27 7.04
C TYR A 8 -5.10 -58.74 7.42
N CYS A 9 -4.39 -59.65 6.76
CA CYS A 9 -4.57 -61.10 6.97
C CYS A 9 -3.26 -61.88 7.10
N ASP A 10 -2.09 -61.22 7.04
CA ASP A 10 -0.77 -61.83 7.20
C ASP A 10 -0.54 -63.00 6.22
N GLU A 11 -1.22 -62.99 5.06
CA GLU A 11 -1.02 -63.96 3.98
C GLU A 11 -0.13 -63.34 2.90
N ASP A 12 0.79 -64.15 2.37
CA ASP A 12 1.73 -63.76 1.33
C ASP A 12 1.03 -63.61 -0.03
N ILE A 13 1.28 -62.50 -0.71
CA ILE A 13 0.73 -62.13 -2.01
C ILE A 13 1.86 -61.82 -2.99
N GLU A 14 1.76 -62.38 -4.20
CA GLU A 14 2.74 -62.17 -5.28
C GLU A 14 2.28 -60.98 -6.15
N LEU A 15 3.10 -59.93 -6.24
CA LEU A 15 2.91 -58.80 -7.16
C LEU A 15 4.08 -58.67 -8.14
N ASP A 16 3.86 -57.93 -9.22
CA ASP A 16 4.92 -57.55 -10.16
C ASP A 16 5.89 -56.55 -9.51
N ASP A 17 7.18 -56.58 -9.90
CA ASP A 17 8.24 -55.77 -9.26
C ASP A 17 8.06 -54.25 -9.48
N ASP A 18 7.24 -53.87 -10.46
CA ASP A 18 6.89 -52.49 -10.83
C ASP A 18 5.45 -52.12 -10.47
N ALA A 19 4.76 -52.96 -9.68
CA ALA A 19 3.40 -52.71 -9.25
C ALA A 19 3.36 -51.59 -8.18
N SER A 20 2.61 -50.52 -8.45
CA SER A 20 2.32 -49.46 -7.47
C SER A 20 0.86 -48.99 -7.57
N GLY A 21 0.31 -48.51 -6.45
CA GLY A 21 -1.08 -48.07 -6.32
C GLY A 21 -1.89 -48.94 -5.35
N LEU A 22 -3.23 -48.87 -5.48
CA LEU A 22 -4.18 -49.59 -4.63
C LEU A 22 -4.46 -50.99 -5.19
N PHE A 23 -4.31 -52.02 -4.36
CA PHE A 23 -4.51 -53.43 -4.69
C PHE A 23 -5.51 -54.08 -3.74
N ASP A 24 -6.26 -55.04 -4.25
CA ASP A 24 -7.20 -55.84 -3.47
C ASP A 24 -6.55 -57.17 -3.09
N CYS A 25 -6.58 -57.52 -1.80
CA CYS A 25 -6.08 -58.80 -1.34
C CYS A 25 -7.04 -59.94 -1.76
N PRO A 26 -6.59 -60.98 -2.50
CA PRO A 26 -7.44 -62.09 -2.93
C PRO A 26 -7.88 -63.02 -1.80
N HIS A 27 -7.33 -62.86 -0.59
CA HIS A 27 -7.58 -63.72 0.57
C HIS A 27 -8.59 -63.12 1.54
N CYS A 28 -8.66 -61.78 1.64
CA CYS A 28 -9.54 -61.08 2.58
C CYS A 28 -10.38 -59.96 1.95
N ASP A 29 -10.28 -59.75 0.64
CA ASP A 29 -10.92 -58.66 -0.12
C ASP A 29 -10.61 -57.25 0.46
N GLY A 30 -9.52 -57.11 1.22
CA GLY A 30 -9.07 -55.85 1.79
C GLY A 30 -8.22 -55.05 0.80
N GLU A 31 -8.56 -53.77 0.59
CA GLU A 31 -7.81 -52.84 -0.25
C GLU A 31 -6.59 -52.29 0.52
N PHE A 32 -5.40 -52.42 -0.06
CA PHE A 32 -4.15 -51.87 0.50
C PHE A 32 -3.32 -51.19 -0.59
N GLU A 33 -2.57 -50.16 -0.22
CA GLU A 33 -1.72 -49.40 -1.14
C GLU A 33 -0.28 -49.93 -1.07
N TRP A 34 0.36 -50.09 -2.23
CA TRP A 34 1.74 -50.56 -2.35
C TRP A 34 2.54 -49.66 -3.30
N GLY A 35 3.82 -49.43 -3.02
CA GLY A 35 4.72 -48.74 -3.96
C GLY A 35 4.57 -47.21 -4.04
N THR A 36 4.17 -46.53 -2.97
CA THR A 36 4.25 -45.06 -2.91
C THR A 36 5.71 -44.62 -2.76
N GLU A 37 6.20 -43.77 -3.65
CA GLU A 37 7.51 -43.12 -3.49
C GLU A 37 7.50 -42.29 -2.19
N GLU A 38 8.30 -42.71 -1.22
CA GLU A 38 8.45 -42.06 0.08
C GLU A 38 9.12 -40.69 -0.09
N GLU A 39 8.33 -39.60 -0.02
CA GLU A 39 8.87 -38.30 0.43
C GLU A 39 8.60 -38.16 1.94
N GLU A 40 9.61 -38.60 2.69
CA GLU A 40 10.05 -38.22 4.04
C GLU A 40 8.98 -37.85 5.11
N GLU A 41 8.92 -38.71 6.14
CA GLU A 41 8.20 -38.55 7.41
C GLU A 41 8.62 -37.30 8.20
N GLU A 42 7.65 -36.43 8.56
CA GLU A 42 7.77 -35.55 9.73
C GLU A 42 6.53 -35.66 10.65
N ASP A 43 6.77 -36.40 11.75
CA ASP A 43 6.28 -36.29 13.14
C ASP A 43 4.79 -35.96 13.47
N TYR A 44 4.28 -36.71 14.45
CA TYR A 44 2.87 -36.87 14.83
C TYR A 44 2.31 -35.77 15.78
N THR A 45 1.42 -34.92 15.23
CA THR A 45 0.10 -34.36 15.69
C THR A 45 -0.21 -33.95 17.17
N PRO A 46 -1.21 -33.06 17.42
CA PRO A 46 -2.62 -33.46 17.31
C PRO A 46 -3.53 -32.52 16.51
N ALA A 47 -4.34 -33.12 15.65
CA ALA A 47 -5.35 -32.49 14.81
C ALA A 47 -6.57 -32.01 15.63
N MET A 48 -6.94 -30.75 15.49
CA MET A 48 -8.27 -30.27 15.88
C MET A 48 -9.25 -30.59 14.75
N ASN A 49 -10.09 -31.58 14.98
CA ASN A 49 -11.02 -32.15 14.01
C ASN A 49 -12.10 -31.12 13.60
N ARG A 50 -12.02 -30.57 12.39
CA ARG A 50 -13.16 -29.95 11.69
C ARG A 50 -13.30 -30.61 10.31
N ILE A 51 -14.19 -31.59 10.25
CA ILE A 51 -14.67 -32.16 8.99
C ILE A 51 -15.49 -31.07 8.28
N SER A 52 -14.87 -30.40 7.31
CA SER A 52 -15.61 -29.70 6.26
C SER A 52 -15.40 -30.47 4.96
N ASN A 53 -16.46 -31.10 4.47
CA ASN A 53 -16.52 -31.62 3.10
C ASN A 53 -16.45 -30.42 2.13
N THR A 54 -15.24 -30.02 1.77
CA THR A 54 -14.98 -29.10 0.66
C THR A 54 -14.11 -29.83 -0.37
N PRO A 55 -14.52 -29.82 -1.66
CA PRO A 55 -13.73 -30.43 -2.72
C PRO A 55 -12.35 -29.76 -2.75
N ASN A 56 -11.29 -30.56 -2.96
CA ASN A 56 -9.86 -30.21 -2.96
C ASN A 56 -9.52 -28.82 -3.53
N THR A 57 -9.80 -27.75 -2.80
CA THR A 57 -9.15 -26.46 -2.95
C THR A 57 -7.91 -26.58 -2.10
N ILE A 58 -6.75 -26.58 -2.74
CA ILE A 58 -5.46 -26.45 -2.07
C ILE A 58 -5.57 -25.21 -1.17
N LEU A 59 -5.85 -25.44 0.12
CA LEU A 59 -5.93 -24.39 1.12
C LEU A 59 -4.47 -24.04 1.38
N VAL A 60 -3.93 -23.12 0.59
CA VAL A 60 -2.59 -22.58 0.83
C VAL A 60 -2.68 -21.80 2.14
N GLU A 61 -2.42 -22.50 3.25
CA GLU A 61 -2.32 -21.91 4.57
C GLU A 61 -1.09 -21.01 4.58
N TYR A 62 -1.34 -19.71 4.51
CA TYR A 62 -0.26 -18.75 4.52
C TYR A 62 0.14 -18.46 5.95
N SER A 63 1.44 -18.56 6.25
CA SER A 63 1.97 -18.14 7.55
C SER A 63 1.60 -16.68 7.82
N ASP A 64 0.80 -16.44 8.86
CA ASP A 64 0.41 -15.09 9.27
C ASP A 64 1.61 -14.31 9.80
N ASN A 65 2.21 -13.50 8.94
CA ASN A 65 3.22 -12.52 9.34
C ASN A 65 2.57 -11.14 9.51
N PRO A 66 2.07 -10.76 10.71
CA PRO A 66 1.39 -9.49 10.93
C PRO A 66 2.32 -8.28 10.75
N THR A 67 3.63 -8.51 10.69
CA THR A 67 4.65 -7.49 10.44
C THR A 67 4.34 -6.68 9.19
N LEU A 68 3.89 -7.31 8.10
CA LEU A 68 3.69 -6.63 6.82
C LEU A 68 2.58 -5.56 6.88
N ARG A 69 1.42 -5.89 7.44
CA ARG A 69 0.32 -4.90 7.63
C ARG A 69 0.71 -3.79 8.61
N ILE A 70 1.47 -4.13 9.66
CA ILE A 70 1.91 -3.16 10.67
C ILE A 70 2.91 -2.19 10.06
N THR A 71 3.93 -2.68 9.36
CA THR A 71 4.95 -1.84 8.73
C THR A 71 4.32 -0.92 7.69
N ALA A 72 3.44 -1.44 6.83
CA ALA A 72 2.77 -0.62 5.82
C ALA A 72 1.90 0.49 6.44
N GLY A 73 1.11 0.19 7.47
CA GLY A 73 0.31 1.18 8.18
C GLY A 73 1.15 2.23 8.92
N VAL A 74 2.28 1.82 9.52
CA VAL A 74 3.22 2.72 10.19
C VAL A 74 3.91 3.65 9.18
N ILE A 75 4.41 3.13 8.07
CA ILE A 75 5.04 3.93 7.00
C ILE A 75 4.06 4.99 6.50
N PHE A 76 2.83 4.59 6.16
CA PHE A 76 1.79 5.52 5.72
C PHE A 76 1.51 6.62 6.76
N SER A 77 1.39 6.22 8.04
CA SER A 77 1.14 7.16 9.14
C SER A 77 2.30 8.14 9.34
N ILE A 78 3.54 7.70 9.18
CA ILE A 78 4.73 8.56 9.25
C ILE A 78 4.71 9.58 8.12
N VAL A 79 4.45 9.15 6.88
CA VAL A 79 4.38 10.06 5.73
C VAL A 79 3.29 11.11 5.93
N MET A 80 2.08 10.69 6.34
CA MET A 80 1.00 11.64 6.66
C MET A 80 1.36 12.56 7.82
N GLY A 81 2.10 12.06 8.81
CA GLY A 81 2.65 12.87 9.90
C GLY A 81 3.62 13.95 9.43
N ILE A 82 4.50 13.64 8.47
CA ILE A 82 5.42 14.61 7.87
C ILE A 82 4.63 15.71 7.15
N TYR A 83 3.64 15.36 6.32
CA TYR A 83 2.80 16.35 5.65
C TYR A 83 1.96 17.18 6.63
N ALA A 84 1.50 16.59 7.73
CA ALA A 84 0.84 17.34 8.80
C ALA A 84 1.79 18.36 9.46
N VAL A 85 3.05 18.00 9.70
CA VAL A 85 4.07 18.94 10.19
C VAL A 85 4.35 20.04 9.17
N LEU A 86 4.47 19.72 7.89
CA LEU A 86 4.62 20.71 6.82
C LEU A 86 3.42 21.67 6.75
N SER A 87 2.19 21.18 6.94
CA SER A 87 1.00 22.04 7.01
C SER A 87 1.05 23.01 8.21
N LEU A 88 1.64 22.59 9.32
CA LEU A 88 1.83 23.43 10.50
C LEU A 88 2.88 24.52 10.26
N PHE A 89 3.96 24.21 9.52
CA PHE A 89 4.88 25.24 9.04
C PHE A 89 4.19 26.25 8.10
N MET A 90 3.30 25.77 7.24
CA MET A 90 2.51 26.62 6.33
C MET A 90 1.57 27.56 7.10
N ILE A 91 0.94 27.10 8.18
CA ILE A 91 0.15 27.94 9.10
C ILE A 91 1.02 29.03 9.74
N PHE A 92 2.20 28.67 10.27
CA PHE A 92 3.12 29.67 10.85
C PHE A 92 3.61 30.67 9.80
N GLY A 93 3.90 30.22 8.58
CA GLY A 93 4.25 31.09 7.47
C GLY A 93 3.12 32.07 7.13
N GLY A 94 1.88 31.59 7.08
CA GLY A 94 0.69 32.42 6.87
C GLY A 94 0.47 33.45 8.00
N LEU A 95 0.74 33.09 9.26
CA LEU A 95 0.68 34.02 10.39
C LEU A 95 1.74 35.13 10.28
N PHE A 96 2.96 34.78 9.89
CA PHE A 96 4.01 35.76 9.64
C PHE A 96 3.65 36.68 8.48
N LEU A 97 3.18 36.11 7.36
CA LEU A 97 2.75 36.88 6.20
C LEU A 97 1.62 37.85 6.57
N SER A 98 0.63 37.40 7.36
CA SER A 98 -0.47 38.26 7.84
C SER A 98 0.04 39.46 8.64
N SER A 99 1.09 39.28 9.45
CA SER A 99 1.69 40.36 10.24
C SER A 99 2.45 41.36 9.37
N VAL A 100 3.08 40.91 8.28
CA VAL A 100 3.79 41.81 7.35
C VAL A 100 2.79 42.56 6.48
N GLU A 101 1.74 41.90 6.02
CA GLU A 101 0.69 42.51 5.20
C GLU A 101 -0.04 43.63 5.94
N SER A 102 -0.30 43.47 7.24
CA SER A 102 -0.91 44.54 8.03
C SER A 102 -0.07 45.81 8.02
N ASP A 103 1.25 45.68 8.21
CA ASP A 103 2.17 46.82 8.27
C ASP A 103 2.31 47.50 6.90
N ILE A 104 2.36 46.72 5.81
CA ILE A 104 2.43 47.25 4.44
C ILE A 104 1.12 47.94 4.05
N SER A 105 -0.03 47.36 4.41
CA SER A 105 -1.33 47.95 4.10
C SER A 105 -1.51 49.32 4.76
N ASP A 106 -1.00 49.51 5.98
CA ASP A 106 -0.99 50.80 6.67
C ASP A 106 -0.02 51.79 6.00
N ALA A 107 1.20 51.34 5.66
CA ALA A 107 2.21 52.17 5.01
C ALA A 107 1.85 52.62 3.58
N THR A 108 1.05 51.83 2.87
CA THR A 108 0.61 52.11 1.48
C THR A 108 -0.79 52.74 1.40
N GLY A 109 -1.42 53.05 2.54
CA GLY A 109 -2.76 53.63 2.59
C GLY A 109 -3.85 52.72 2.03
N GLY A 110 -3.68 51.40 2.14
CA GLY A 110 -4.63 50.39 1.66
C GLY A 110 -4.48 50.01 0.19
N ALA A 111 -3.35 50.31 -0.46
CA ALA A 111 -3.10 49.89 -1.85
C ALA A 111 -2.91 48.37 -2.00
N VAL A 112 -2.67 47.65 -0.90
CA VAL A 112 -2.52 46.19 -0.86
C VAL A 112 -3.66 45.60 -0.04
N GLU A 113 -4.39 44.62 -0.59
CA GLU A 113 -5.47 43.93 0.13
C GLU A 113 -4.90 42.94 1.17
N SER A 114 -5.22 43.15 2.44
CA SER A 114 -4.72 42.40 3.61
C SER A 114 -5.34 40.98 3.78
N GLY A 115 -5.38 40.18 2.71
CA GLY A 115 -6.16 38.93 2.67
C GLY A 115 -5.38 37.63 2.46
N ILE A 116 -4.14 37.70 1.96
CA ILE A 116 -3.43 36.51 1.50
C ILE A 116 -2.96 35.67 2.69
N GLY A 117 -2.45 36.31 3.75
CA GLY A 117 -2.02 35.62 4.97
C GLY A 117 -3.14 34.79 5.62
N ILE A 118 -4.36 35.33 5.70
CA ILE A 118 -5.53 34.61 6.23
C ILE A 118 -5.89 33.43 5.34
N PHE A 119 -5.86 33.61 4.02
CA PHE A 119 -6.16 32.55 3.07
C PHE A 119 -5.17 31.37 3.18
N VAL A 120 -3.87 31.67 3.29
CA VAL A 120 -2.81 30.68 3.52
C VAL A 120 -3.06 29.91 4.82
N ILE A 121 -3.41 30.60 5.91
CA ILE A 121 -3.73 29.96 7.20
C ILE A 121 -4.91 28.99 7.07
N LEU A 122 -5.99 29.39 6.38
CA LEU A 122 -7.17 28.55 6.18
C LEU A 122 -6.83 27.27 5.39
N ILE A 123 -6.06 27.40 4.31
CA ILE A 123 -5.55 26.25 3.55
C ILE A 123 -4.72 25.34 4.46
N GLY A 124 -3.84 25.92 5.29
CA GLY A 124 -3.03 25.18 6.24
C GLY A 124 -3.87 24.32 7.20
N PHE A 125 -4.95 24.87 7.76
CA PHE A 125 -5.87 24.11 8.63
C PHE A 125 -6.61 23.00 7.88
N VAL A 126 -7.06 23.25 6.65
CA VAL A 126 -7.72 22.23 5.82
C VAL A 126 -6.76 21.07 5.55
N MET A 127 -5.52 21.38 5.15
CA MET A 127 -4.48 20.38 4.91
C MET A 127 -4.13 19.60 6.17
N LEU A 128 -3.99 20.27 7.31
CA LEU A 128 -3.76 19.62 8.60
C LEU A 128 -4.87 18.63 8.96
N ALA A 129 -6.14 19.02 8.74
CA ALA A 129 -7.27 18.15 8.96
C ALA A 129 -7.20 16.90 8.06
N ILE A 130 -6.93 17.08 6.76
CA ILE A 130 -6.79 15.97 5.81
C ILE A 130 -5.65 15.02 6.25
N TYR A 131 -4.45 15.53 6.53
CA TYR A 131 -3.32 14.69 6.92
C TYR A 131 -3.52 13.99 8.26
N SER A 132 -4.15 14.66 9.23
CA SER A 132 -4.50 14.03 10.51
C SER A 132 -5.51 12.88 10.36
N THR A 133 -6.48 13.00 9.44
CA THR A 133 -7.36 11.87 9.08
C THR A 133 -6.59 10.75 8.38
N GLY A 134 -5.58 11.07 7.58
CA GLY A 134 -4.65 10.10 6.99
C GLY A 134 -3.93 9.26 8.05
N ILE A 135 -3.44 9.88 9.12
CA ILE A 135 -2.80 9.17 10.25
C ILE A 135 -3.81 8.22 10.91
N TYR A 136 -5.06 8.66 11.13
CA TYR A 136 -6.10 7.80 11.71
C TYR A 136 -6.33 6.55 10.86
N PHE A 137 -6.46 6.69 9.54
CA PHE A 137 -6.66 5.54 8.65
C PHE A 137 -5.41 4.65 8.55
N GLY A 138 -4.20 5.22 8.60
CA GLY A 138 -2.96 4.46 8.69
C GLY A 138 -2.89 3.57 9.93
N VAL A 139 -3.36 4.07 11.08
CA VAL A 139 -3.47 3.28 12.32
C VAL A 139 -4.60 2.24 12.24
N GLN A 140 -5.71 2.54 11.57
CA GLN A 140 -6.77 1.54 11.37
C GLN A 140 -6.33 0.42 10.42
N MET A 141 -5.49 0.74 9.44
CA MET A 141 -4.88 -0.21 8.54
C MET A 141 -3.95 -1.17 9.31
N SER A 142 -3.12 -0.67 10.23
CA SER A 142 -2.25 -1.55 11.03
C SER A 142 -3.02 -2.50 11.96
N LYS A 143 -4.26 -2.15 12.32
CA LYS A 143 -5.19 -3.02 13.06
C LYS A 143 -5.85 -4.11 12.21
N GLY A 144 -5.54 -4.20 10.91
CA GLY A 144 -6.07 -5.22 10.01
C GLY A 144 -7.45 -4.89 9.44
N ARG A 145 -7.93 -3.64 9.50
CA ARG A 145 -9.23 -3.28 8.90
C ARG A 145 -9.08 -3.11 7.38
N PHE A 146 -9.64 -4.02 6.59
CA PHE A 146 -9.57 -3.96 5.12
C PHE A 146 -10.08 -2.63 4.52
N PHE A 147 -11.16 -2.08 5.06
CA PHE A 147 -11.69 -0.78 4.62
C PHE A 147 -10.66 0.35 4.75
N ALA A 148 -9.85 0.35 5.81
CA ALA A 148 -8.83 1.38 6.01
C ALA A 148 -7.73 1.30 4.93
N LEU A 149 -7.36 0.08 4.51
CA LEU A 149 -6.42 -0.15 3.43
C LEU A 149 -6.93 0.38 2.08
N ILE A 150 -8.24 0.22 1.79
CA ILE A 150 -8.86 0.82 0.60
C ILE A 150 -8.76 2.35 0.66
N VAL A 151 -9.14 2.95 1.80
CA VAL A 151 -9.09 4.40 1.97
C VAL A 151 -7.67 4.94 1.79
N CYS A 152 -6.67 4.32 2.41
CA CYS A 152 -5.25 4.71 2.26
C CYS A 152 -4.78 4.59 0.81
N SER A 153 -5.23 3.56 0.08
CA SER A 153 -4.89 3.37 -1.33
C SER A 153 -5.48 4.48 -2.20
N VAL A 154 -6.77 4.80 -2.01
CA VAL A 154 -7.43 5.90 -2.73
C VAL A 154 -6.74 7.23 -2.45
N VAL A 155 -6.43 7.53 -1.19
CA VAL A 155 -5.72 8.77 -0.83
C VAL A 155 -4.35 8.83 -1.51
N SER A 156 -3.58 7.73 -1.51
CA SER A 156 -2.25 7.71 -2.16
C SER A 156 -2.33 7.97 -3.66
N VAL A 157 -3.31 7.37 -4.35
CA VAL A 157 -3.52 7.57 -5.78
C VAL A 157 -3.96 9.00 -6.08
N LEU A 158 -4.88 9.55 -5.28
CA LEU A 158 -5.31 10.94 -5.44
C LEU A 158 -4.15 11.91 -5.21
N SER A 159 -3.32 11.70 -4.19
CA SER A 159 -2.14 12.52 -3.95
C SER A 159 -1.16 12.47 -5.13
N LEU A 160 -0.90 11.28 -5.68
CA LEU A 160 -0.07 11.14 -6.87
C LEU A 160 -0.61 11.92 -8.07
N ILE A 161 -1.91 11.83 -8.33
CA ILE A 161 -2.55 12.59 -9.41
C ILE A 161 -2.42 14.08 -9.16
N MET A 162 -2.66 14.54 -7.94
CA MET A 162 -2.51 15.95 -7.56
C MET A 162 -1.08 16.45 -7.74
N THR A 163 -0.06 15.62 -7.47
CA THR A 163 1.35 15.97 -7.75
C THR A 163 1.58 16.24 -9.23
N PHE A 164 1.03 15.41 -10.13
CA PHE A 164 1.15 15.64 -11.57
C PHE A 164 0.37 16.86 -12.04
N ILE A 165 -0.83 17.09 -11.50
CA ILE A 165 -1.64 18.26 -11.84
C ILE A 165 -0.93 19.55 -11.39
N ALA A 166 -0.42 19.57 -10.15
CA ALA A 166 0.29 20.72 -9.59
C ALA A 166 1.51 21.06 -10.46
N TRP A 167 2.36 20.07 -10.76
CA TRP A 167 3.50 20.26 -11.65
C TRP A 167 3.12 20.74 -13.06
N ALA A 168 2.07 20.16 -13.65
CA ALA A 168 1.62 20.57 -14.99
C ALA A 168 1.01 21.98 -15.02
N SER A 169 0.63 22.53 -13.87
CA SER A 169 0.08 23.88 -13.73
C SER A 169 1.11 24.92 -13.29
N GLU A 170 2.32 24.51 -12.94
CA GLU A 170 3.34 25.39 -12.38
C GLU A 170 4.29 25.90 -13.49
N ASP A 171 4.41 27.23 -13.57
CA ASP A 171 5.35 27.89 -14.45
C ASP A 171 6.78 27.76 -13.88
N GLY A 172 7.76 27.53 -14.74
CA GLY A 172 9.16 27.43 -14.36
C GLY A 172 9.84 28.79 -14.22
N ASP A 173 11.00 28.80 -13.56
CA ASP A 173 11.76 30.03 -13.29
C ASP A 173 12.52 30.58 -14.52
N GLU A 174 12.71 29.74 -15.55
CA GLU A 174 13.43 30.11 -16.76
C GLU A 174 12.49 30.79 -17.76
N CYS A 175 12.82 32.03 -18.17
CA CYS A 175 12.07 32.71 -19.21
C CYS A 175 12.51 32.22 -20.60
N ASN A 176 11.58 31.64 -21.36
CA ASN A 176 11.83 31.17 -22.73
C ASN A 176 11.76 32.31 -23.75
N LYS A 177 10.95 33.34 -23.48
CA LYS A 177 10.74 34.45 -24.42
C LYS A 177 10.58 35.80 -23.72
N TRP A 178 11.42 36.74 -24.12
CA TRP A 178 11.39 38.14 -23.69
C TRP A 178 10.76 39.02 -24.77
N GLU A 179 9.92 39.97 -24.35
CA GLU A 179 9.39 41.04 -25.21
C GLU A 179 9.60 42.40 -24.54
N THR A 180 9.85 43.42 -25.35
CA THR A 180 10.01 44.80 -24.88
C THR A 180 8.64 45.48 -24.86
N ASP A 181 8.25 46.04 -23.72
CA ASP A 181 7.00 46.79 -23.58
C ASP A 181 7.06 48.16 -24.29
N SER A 182 5.92 48.87 -24.31
CA SER A 182 5.83 50.21 -24.93
C SER A 182 6.67 51.29 -24.25
N PHE A 183 7.22 51.00 -23.07
CA PHE A 183 8.09 51.91 -22.31
C PHE A 183 9.58 51.51 -22.39
N GLY A 184 9.92 50.45 -23.14
CA GLY A 184 11.30 50.01 -23.35
C GLY A 184 11.82 49.01 -22.31
N TRP A 185 10.95 48.49 -21.43
CA TRP A 185 11.30 47.50 -20.41
C TRP A 185 11.12 46.08 -20.94
N GLU A 186 12.08 45.20 -20.67
CA GLU A 186 11.96 43.78 -21.03
C GLU A 186 11.07 43.05 -20.03
N GLN A 187 10.04 42.37 -20.53
CA GLN A 187 9.13 41.53 -19.76
C GLN A 187 9.15 40.10 -20.31
N CYS A 188 9.07 39.12 -19.41
CA CYS A 188 8.91 37.73 -19.81
C CYS A 188 7.46 37.48 -20.22
N VAL A 189 7.24 36.92 -21.41
CA VAL A 189 5.90 36.59 -21.93
C VAL A 189 5.63 35.09 -21.99
N GLU A 190 6.67 34.25 -21.93
CA GLU A 190 6.54 32.80 -21.96
C GLU A 190 7.55 32.18 -20.99
N TRP A 191 7.02 31.50 -19.97
CA TRP A 191 7.79 30.80 -18.96
C TRP A 191 8.09 29.36 -19.39
N GLY A 192 9.22 28.84 -18.92
CA GLY A 192 9.59 27.44 -19.05
C GLY A 192 8.72 26.52 -18.18
N SER A 193 8.98 25.23 -18.23
CA SER A 193 8.31 24.25 -17.37
C SER A 193 8.97 24.18 -16.00
N ALA A 194 8.18 24.10 -14.93
CA ALA A 194 8.68 23.87 -13.58
C ALA A 194 9.51 22.56 -13.48
N PRO A 195 10.51 22.52 -12.57
CA PRO A 195 11.30 21.31 -12.34
C PRO A 195 10.40 20.15 -11.89
N PHE A 196 10.66 18.97 -12.42
CA PHE A 196 9.84 17.80 -12.14
C PHE A 196 9.93 17.40 -10.65
N PRO A 197 8.80 17.15 -9.95
CA PRO A 197 8.78 16.80 -8.53
C PRO A 197 9.18 15.32 -8.30
N VAL A 198 10.45 14.99 -8.57
CA VAL A 198 10.96 13.61 -8.53
C VAL A 198 10.67 12.92 -7.18
N PHE A 199 10.90 13.62 -6.07
CA PHE A 199 10.76 13.05 -4.73
C PHE A 199 9.32 12.66 -4.42
N ASP A 200 8.37 13.57 -4.63
CA ASP A 200 6.94 13.30 -4.36
C ASP A 200 6.41 12.20 -5.26
N VAL A 201 6.82 12.17 -6.54
CA VAL A 201 6.42 11.12 -7.46
C VAL A 201 6.95 9.76 -6.99
N ILE A 202 8.21 9.65 -6.59
CA ILE A 202 8.78 8.40 -6.05
C ILE A 202 8.06 7.97 -4.77
N LEU A 203 7.80 8.92 -3.87
CA LEU A 203 7.11 8.66 -2.60
C LEU A 203 5.70 8.12 -2.84
N TRP A 204 4.87 8.80 -3.64
CA TRP A 204 3.48 8.40 -3.86
C TRP A 204 3.36 7.17 -4.74
N THR A 205 4.25 6.98 -5.72
CA THR A 205 4.29 5.75 -6.52
C THR A 205 4.67 4.55 -5.66
N GLY A 206 5.69 4.69 -4.81
CA GLY A 206 6.12 3.63 -3.88
C GLY A 206 5.01 3.26 -2.89
N MET A 207 4.33 4.25 -2.31
CA MET A 207 3.17 4.00 -1.43
C MET A 207 2.04 3.29 -2.17
N THR A 208 1.69 3.76 -3.37
CA THR A 208 0.61 3.16 -4.17
C THR A 208 0.94 1.72 -4.54
N ALA A 209 2.18 1.44 -4.95
CA ALA A 209 2.64 0.10 -5.28
C ALA A 209 2.59 -0.83 -4.06
N MET A 210 3.04 -0.37 -2.89
CA MET A 210 2.96 -1.13 -1.64
C MET A 210 1.51 -1.46 -1.28
N LEU A 211 0.60 -0.47 -1.31
CA LEU A 211 -0.81 -0.67 -0.98
C LEU A 211 -1.52 -1.56 -2.01
N ALA A 212 -1.22 -1.41 -3.30
CA ALA A 212 -1.73 -2.27 -4.35
C ALA A 212 -1.29 -3.73 -4.15
N ALA A 213 -0.04 -3.97 -3.75
CA ALA A 213 0.43 -5.32 -3.43
C ALA A 213 -0.39 -5.94 -2.28
N LEU A 214 -0.70 -5.17 -1.23
CA LEU A 214 -1.53 -5.65 -0.12
C LEU A 214 -3.00 -5.92 -0.52
N ILE A 215 -3.52 -5.21 -1.53
CA ILE A 215 -4.88 -5.42 -2.06
C ILE A 215 -4.94 -6.65 -2.96
N PHE A 216 -4.02 -6.76 -3.92
CA PHE A 216 -4.17 -7.69 -5.05
C PHE A 216 -3.46 -9.03 -4.84
N VAL A 217 -2.47 -9.11 -3.95
CA VAL A 217 -1.81 -10.38 -3.64
C VAL A 217 -2.64 -11.13 -2.59
N PRO A 218 -3.23 -12.30 -2.92
CA PRO A 218 -4.13 -13.03 -2.01
C PRO A 218 -3.49 -13.34 -0.65
N LYS A 219 -2.20 -13.70 -0.69
CA LYS A 219 -1.33 -13.97 0.46
C LYS A 219 -1.23 -12.78 1.44
N PHE A 220 -1.21 -11.55 0.96
CA PHE A 220 -1.15 -10.36 1.83
C PHE A 220 -2.54 -9.89 2.24
N ARG A 221 -3.52 -10.04 1.34
CA ARG A 221 -4.90 -9.66 1.59
C ARG A 221 -5.54 -10.48 2.73
N SER A 222 -5.13 -11.74 2.92
CA SER A 222 -5.63 -12.58 4.02
C SER A 222 -5.42 -11.97 5.41
N GLN A 223 -4.43 -11.08 5.57
CA GLN A 223 -4.10 -10.44 6.86
C GLN A 223 -5.12 -9.38 7.33
N PHE A 224 -6.13 -9.07 6.52
CA PHE A 224 -7.13 -8.01 6.76
C PHE A 224 -8.57 -8.52 6.91
N TYR A 225 -8.75 -9.84 7.02
CA TYR A 225 -10.04 -10.51 7.28
C TYR A 225 -10.21 -10.94 8.73
#